data_AF-A0A117KMU1-F1
#
_entry.id   AF-A0A117KMU1-F1
#
_cell.length_a   1.000
_cell.length_b   1.000
_cell.length_c   1.000
_cell.angle_alpha   90.00
_cell.angle_beta   90.00
_cell.angle_gamma   90.00
#
_symmetry.space_group_name_H-M   'P 1'
#
loop_
_entity.id
_entity.type
_entity.pdbx_description
1 polymer ?
#
loop_
_entity_poly.entity_id
_entity_poly.type
_entity_poly.pdbx_seq_one_letter_code
_entity_poly.pdbx_strand_id
1 'polypeptide(L)'
;MIDVDTLFGRKPDGESQKILKVISRSGMSNILFSLEKAPLRFSQLMFETKLNPGILDRHLKALMQLNIVEKNSDSYELTPSGKRLVKILEQLFSIV
;
A
#
# COMPACT_ATOMS: atom_id res chain seq x y z
N MET A 1 36.91 5.28 1.59
CA MET A 1 36.10 4.91 2.76
C MET A 1 34.88 4.18 2.22
N ILE A 2 34.72 2.89 2.51
CA ILE A 2 33.56 2.13 2.02
C ILE A 2 32.36 2.58 2.86
N ASP A 3 31.30 3.04 2.20
CA ASP A 3 30.09 3.47 2.89
C ASP A 3 29.42 2.26 3.56
N VAL A 4 29.32 2.33 4.88
CA VAL A 4 28.78 1.28 5.77
C VAL A 4 27.32 0.97 5.40
N ASP A 5 26.57 1.96 4.90
CA ASP A 5 25.19 1.77 4.41
C ASP A 5 25.14 0.83 3.20
N THR A 6 26.19 0.83 2.36
CA THR A 6 26.32 -0.08 1.21
C THR A 6 26.65 -1.51 1.61
N LEU A 7 27.31 -1.72 2.77
CA LEU A 7 27.76 -3.03 3.23
C LEU A 7 26.73 -3.77 4.07
N PHE A 8 25.96 -3.04 4.89
CA PHE A 8 25.01 -3.64 5.84
C PHE A 8 23.55 -3.34 5.51
N GLY A 9 23.31 -2.56 4.46
CA GLY A 9 22.00 -2.03 4.12
C GLY A 9 21.59 -0.88 5.04
N ARG A 10 20.86 0.09 4.50
CA ARG A 10 20.26 1.14 5.33
C ARG A 10 19.17 0.56 6.22
N LYS A 11 19.33 0.71 7.53
CA LYS A 11 18.22 0.51 8.46
C LYS A 11 17.13 1.54 8.13
N PRO A 12 15.86 1.14 8.03
CA PRO A 12 14.78 2.09 7.79
C PRO A 12 14.75 3.12 8.92
N ASP A 13 14.74 4.40 8.53
CA ASP A 13 14.54 5.52 9.44
C ASP A 13 13.12 5.50 10.04
N GLY A 14 12.83 6.45 10.93
CA GLY A 14 11.54 6.51 11.63
C GLY A 14 10.34 6.61 10.68
N GLU A 15 10.48 7.32 9.56
CA GLU A 15 9.41 7.47 8.56
C GLU A 15 9.24 6.19 7.73
N SER A 16 10.34 5.58 7.30
CA SER A 16 10.34 4.30 6.58
C SER A 16 9.69 3.19 7.41
N GLN A 17 9.95 3.15 8.73
CA GLN A 17 9.29 2.21 9.64
C GLN A 17 7.78 2.45 9.78
N LYS A 18 7.34 3.71 9.77
CA LYS A 18 5.90 4.04 9.79
C LYS A 18 5.21 3.53 8.52
N ILE A 19 5.82 3.73 7.36
CA ILE A 19 5.29 3.23 6.08
C ILE A 19 5.17 1.71 6.14
N LEU A 20 6.26 1.02 6.50
CA LEU A 20 6.28 -0.45 6.66
C LEU A 20 5.18 -0.94 7.60
N LYS A 21 4.96 -0.26 8.73
CA LYS A 21 3.90 -0.58 9.70
C LYS A 21 2.49 -0.35 9.16
N VAL A 22 2.30 0.58 8.23
CA VAL A 22 1.00 0.80 7.58
C VAL A 22 0.74 -0.27 6.54
N ILE A 23 1.69 -0.52 5.64
CA ILE A 23 1.50 -1.45 4.51
C ILE A 23 1.45 -2.92 4.93
N SER A 24 2.05 -3.28 6.07
CA SER A 24 2.04 -4.66 6.60
C SER A 24 0.76 -5.04 7.34
N ARG A 25 -0.21 -4.12 7.48
CA ARG A 25 -1.50 -4.43 8.12
C ARG A 25 -2.29 -5.41 7.27
N SER A 26 -2.96 -6.35 7.95
CA SER A 26 -3.88 -7.29 7.29
C SER A 26 -4.90 -6.56 6.41
N GLY A 27 -5.07 -7.05 5.18
CA GLY A 27 -5.98 -6.50 4.18
C GLY A 27 -5.43 -5.35 3.32
N MET A 28 -4.27 -4.76 3.65
CA MET A 28 -3.68 -3.68 2.85
C MET A 28 -3.26 -4.15 1.46
N SER A 29 -2.55 -5.28 1.38
CA SER A 29 -2.15 -5.86 0.10
C SER A 29 -3.38 -6.12 -0.77
N ASN A 30 -4.45 -6.70 -0.22
CA ASN A 30 -5.69 -6.96 -0.96
C ASN A 30 -6.27 -5.68 -1.57
N ILE A 31 -6.31 -4.57 -0.81
CA ILE A 31 -6.77 -3.26 -1.35
C ILE A 31 -5.88 -2.83 -2.52
N LEU A 32 -4.56 -2.85 -2.33
CA LEU A 32 -3.60 -2.40 -3.34
C LEU A 32 -3.69 -3.23 -4.63
N PHE A 33 -3.76 -4.56 -4.52
CA PHE A 33 -3.90 -5.46 -5.66
C PHE A 33 -5.27 -5.38 -6.34
N SER A 34 -6.35 -5.07 -5.61
CA SER A 34 -7.64 -4.78 -6.22
C SER A 34 -7.59 -3.49 -7.03
N LEU A 35 -6.93 -2.45 -6.53
CA LEU A 35 -6.79 -1.16 -7.20
C LEU A 35 -5.79 -1.15 -8.37
N GLU A 36 -4.84 -2.08 -8.40
CA GLU A 36 -3.96 -2.27 -9.56
C GLU A 36 -4.74 -2.76 -10.79
N LYS A 37 -5.80 -3.55 -10.58
CA LYS A 37 -6.64 -4.07 -11.67
C LYS A 37 -7.50 -2.97 -12.30
N ALA A 38 -8.10 -2.12 -11.47
CA ALA A 38 -8.97 -1.02 -11.90
C ALA A 38 -9.22 -0.03 -10.75
N PRO A 39 -9.60 1.23 -11.04
CA PRO A 39 -10.23 2.11 -10.06
C PRO A 39 -11.53 1.50 -9.52
N LEU A 40 -11.72 1.51 -8.20
CA LEU A 40 -12.88 0.87 -7.54
C LEU A 40 -13.59 1.80 -6.57
N ARG A 41 -14.91 1.69 -6.53
CA ARG A 41 -15.75 2.34 -5.50
C ARG A 41 -15.54 1.67 -4.14
N PHE A 42 -15.91 2.37 -3.07
CA PHE A 42 -15.83 1.84 -1.70
C PHE A 42 -16.54 0.48 -1.54
N SER A 43 -17.76 0.34 -2.08
CA SER A 43 -18.53 -0.90 -1.99
C SER A 43 -17.90 -2.07 -2.76
N GLN A 44 -17.27 -1.79 -3.91
CA GLN A 44 -16.54 -2.79 -4.68
C GLN A 44 -15.29 -3.25 -3.92
N LEU A 45 -14.55 -2.32 -3.31
CA LEU A 45 -13.42 -2.67 -2.44
C LEU A 45 -13.83 -3.52 -1.25
N MET A 46 -14.96 -3.24 -0.59
CA MET A 46 -15.47 -4.10 0.48
C MET A 46 -15.73 -5.52 -0.02
N PHE A 47 -16.35 -5.65 -1.20
CA PHE A 47 -16.65 -6.95 -1.80
C PHE A 47 -15.38 -7.73 -2.14
N GLU A 48 -14.45 -7.11 -2.86
CA GLU A 48 -13.18 -7.72 -3.28
C GLU A 48 -12.29 -8.12 -2.10
N THR A 49 -12.18 -7.24 -1.10
CA THR A 49 -11.24 -7.44 0.01
C THR A 49 -11.85 -8.17 1.21
N LYS A 50 -13.18 -8.31 1.25
CA LYS A 50 -13.98 -8.82 2.39
C LYS A 50 -13.75 -8.05 3.70
N LEU A 51 -13.25 -6.82 3.62
CA LEU A 51 -13.06 -5.96 4.78
C LEU A 51 -14.39 -5.32 5.19
N ASN A 52 -14.61 -5.20 6.50
CA ASN A 52 -15.74 -4.41 7.00
C ASN A 52 -15.53 -2.90 6.72
N PRO A 53 -16.62 -2.10 6.68
CA PRO A 53 -16.55 -0.69 6.29
C PRO A 53 -15.57 0.12 7.14
N GLY A 54 -15.54 -0.09 8.46
CA GLY A 54 -14.69 0.69 9.37
C GLY A 54 -13.20 0.42 9.19
N ILE A 55 -12.83 -0.84 8.91
CA ILE A 55 -11.44 -1.20 8.61
C ILE A 55 -11.04 -0.66 7.24
N LEU A 56 -11.89 -0.83 6.21
CA LEU A 56 -11.59 -0.33 4.87
C LEU A 56 -11.41 1.20 4.86
N ASP A 57 -12.29 1.95 5.51
CA ASP A 57 -12.17 3.42 5.63
C ASP A 57 -10.86 3.84 6.30
N ARG A 58 -10.49 3.19 7.41
CA ARG A 58 -9.22 3.45 8.10
C ARG A 58 -8.02 3.17 7.22
N HIS A 59 -8.05 2.06 6.47
CA HIS A 59 -6.96 1.67 5.58
C HIS A 59 -6.82 2.66 4.41
N LEU A 60 -7.93 3.00 3.74
CA LEU A 60 -7.92 3.98 2.65
C LEU A 60 -7.43 5.34 3.11
N LYS A 61 -7.87 5.82 4.30
CA LYS A 61 -7.36 7.07 4.89
C LYS A 61 -5.85 7.03 5.11
N ALA A 62 -5.32 5.93 5.64
CA ALA A 62 -3.87 5.79 5.82
C ALA A 62 -3.11 5.75 4.49
N LEU A 63 -3.64 5.06 3.48
CA LEU A 63 -3.03 4.99 2.14
C LEU A 63 -3.06 6.36 1.43
N MET A 64 -4.14 7.13 1.59
CA MET A 64 -4.23 8.51 1.09
C MET A 64 -3.25 9.44 1.79
N GLN A 65 -3.10 9.33 3.11
CA GLN A 65 -2.10 10.11 3.87
C GLN A 65 -0.66 9.85 3.40
N LEU A 66 -0.38 8.62 2.94
CA LEU A 66 0.92 8.24 2.36
C LEU A 66 1.06 8.54 0.86
N ASN A 67 0.05 9.17 0.24
CA ASN A 67 0.00 9.41 -1.21
C ASN A 67 0.18 8.13 -2.05
N ILE A 68 -0.36 7.00 -1.57
CA ILE A 68 -0.36 5.70 -2.26
C ILE A 68 -1.65 5.50 -3.05
N VAL A 69 -2.77 5.92 -2.48
CA VAL A 69 -4.10 5.89 -3.08
C VAL A 69 -4.63 7.31 -3.13
N GLU A 70 -5.40 7.65 -4.15
CA GLU A 70 -6.20 8.87 -4.21
C GLU A 70 -7.67 8.54 -4.45
N LYS A 71 -8.55 9.48 -4.08
CA LYS A 71 -9.99 9.37 -4.33
C LYS A 71 -10.37 10.35 -5.44
N ASN A 72 -10.87 9.81 -6.55
CA ASN A 72 -11.34 10.56 -7.70
C ASN A 72 -12.85 10.38 -7.84
N SER A 73 -13.59 11.45 -7.56
CA SER A 73 -15.05 11.45 -7.52
C SER A 73 -15.60 10.33 -6.60
N ASP A 74 -16.06 9.22 -7.19
CA ASP A 74 -16.68 8.09 -6.48
C ASP A 74 -15.78 6.85 -6.38
N SER A 75 -14.58 6.89 -6.95
CA SER A 75 -13.64 5.76 -6.97
C SER A 75 -12.32 6.08 -6.28
N TYR A 76 -11.64 5.03 -5.87
CA TYR A 76 -10.25 5.06 -5.40
C TYR A 76 -9.34 4.49 -6.49
N GLU A 77 -8.16 5.05 -6.63
CA GLU A 77 -7.15 4.60 -7.59
C GLU A 77 -5.73 4.72 -7.02
N LEU A 78 -4.80 3.94 -7.57
CA LEU A 78 -3.39 4.02 -7.19
C LEU A 78 -2.74 5.26 -7.83
N THR A 79 -2.05 6.03 -7.01
CA THR A 79 -1.14 7.08 -7.50
C THR A 79 0.06 6.45 -8.21
N PRO A 80 0.90 7.23 -8.93
CA PRO A 80 2.15 6.71 -9.47
C PRO A 80 3.07 6.05 -8.41
N SER A 81 3.04 6.56 -7.18
CA SER A 81 3.79 5.97 -6.06
C SER A 81 3.17 4.67 -5.58
N GLY A 82 1.84 4.58 -5.55
CA GLY A 82 1.14 3.33 -5.23
C GLY A 82 1.39 2.21 -6.23
N LYS A 83 1.39 2.51 -7.53
CA LYS A 83 1.76 1.54 -8.58
C LYS A 83 3.18 1.02 -8.42
N ARG A 84 4.14 1.87 -8.05
CA ARG A 84 5.51 1.43 -7.73
C ARG A 84 5.55 0.51 -6.52
N LEU A 85 4.79 0.83 -5.47
CA LEU A 85 4.70 -0.02 -4.29
C LEU A 85 4.13 -1.41 -4.61
N VAL A 86 3.06 -1.49 -5.41
CA VAL A 86 2.49 -2.78 -5.83
C VAL A 86 3.54 -3.65 -6.50
N LYS A 87 4.30 -3.11 -7.45
CA LYS A 87 5.40 -3.84 -8.12
C LYS A 87 6.46 -4.37 -7.15
N ILE A 88 6.80 -3.58 -6.12
CA ILE A 88 7.74 -4.01 -5.08
C ILE A 88 7.14 -5.16 -4.25
N LEU A 89 5.84 -5.09 -3.92
CA LEU A 89 5.15 -6.15 -3.18
C LEU A 89 5.04 -7.45 -4.01
N GLU A 90 4.82 -7.35 -5.32
CA GLU A 90 4.84 -8.51 -6.23
C GLU A 90 6.21 -9.21 -6.21
N GLN A 91 7.28 -8.42 -6.33
CA GLN A 91 8.65 -8.94 -6.25
C GLN A 91 8.89 -9.59 -4.87
N LEU A 92 8.49 -8.93 -3.79
CA LEU A 92 8.61 -9.46 -2.44
C LEU A 92 7.87 -10.80 -2.26
N PHE A 93 6.65 -10.91 -2.80
CA PHE A 93 5.83 -12.11 -2.67
C PHE A 93 6.29 -13.26 -3.57
N SER A 94 7.05 -12.97 -4.62
CA SER A 94 7.69 -14.01 -5.46
C SER A 94 8.88 -14.71 -4.80
N ILE A 95 9.31 -14.26 -3.61
CA ILE A 95 10.43 -14.86 -2.87
C ILE A 95 10.03 -16.17 -2.18
N VAL A 96 8.74 -16.39 -1.94
CA VAL A 96 8.17 -17.58 -1.27
C VAL A 96 7.38 -18.44 -2.24
#